data_AF-A0A822FWS5-F1
#
_entry.id   AF-A0A822FWS5-F1
#
_cell.length_a   1.000
_cell.length_b   1.000
_cell.length_c   1.000
_cell.angle_alpha   90.00
_cell.angle_beta   90.00
_cell.angle_gamma   90.00
#
_symmetry.space_group_name_H-M   'P 1'
#
loop_
_entity.id
_entity.type
_entity.pdbx_description
1 polymer ?
#
loop_
_entity_poly.entity_id
_entity_poly.type
_entity_poly.pdbx_seq_one_letter_code
_entity_poly.pdbx_strand_id
1 'polypeptide(L)'
;NNEPTNNYLENFIPRYLKVPDPVFKRMLAESIENGSKLIEPLNTSEKLHVVREITEITNNLYYKDFQEKLWQEYYNISSQDNNWESKITKHFARQNSLYQMYRPKKSYIQERQATIAKQKERIGKQLHDYLTKLSNYVQHWQPPIDGYLLSNAINECVLHGQKRLKQAFEYKK
;
A
#
# COMPACT_ATOMS: atom_id res chain seq x y z
N ASN A 1 -2.27 29.38 -2.72
CA ASN A 1 -2.73 28.79 -3.99
C ASN A 1 -1.58 28.10 -4.70
N ASN A 2 -1.85 26.89 -5.19
CA ASN A 2 -0.93 25.83 -5.65
C ASN A 2 -0.56 24.80 -4.58
N GLU A 3 -1.60 24.10 -4.10
CA GLU A 3 -1.43 22.77 -3.51
C GLU A 3 -0.86 21.81 -4.57
N PRO A 4 0.25 21.10 -4.31
CA PRO A 4 0.45 19.82 -4.95
C PRO A 4 -0.51 18.87 -4.26
N THR A 5 -1.74 18.79 -4.75
CA THR A 5 -2.65 17.74 -4.34
C THR A 5 -1.94 16.41 -4.62
N ASN A 6 -1.66 15.66 -3.57
CA ASN A 6 -1.26 14.24 -3.66
C ASN A 6 -2.39 13.37 -4.27
N ASN A 7 -3.38 13.98 -4.93
CA ASN A 7 -4.47 13.36 -5.67
C ASN A 7 -3.98 12.29 -6.65
N TYR A 8 -2.80 12.45 -7.26
CA TYR A 8 -2.28 11.43 -8.18
C TYR A 8 -1.90 10.11 -7.49
N LEU A 9 -1.52 10.15 -6.21
CA LEU A 9 -1.18 8.96 -5.44
C LEU A 9 -2.38 8.40 -4.68
N GLU A 10 -3.32 9.26 -4.24
CA GLU A 10 -4.64 8.81 -3.74
C GLU A 10 -5.46 8.12 -4.83
N ASN A 11 -5.28 8.50 -6.09
CA ASN A 11 -5.87 7.85 -7.27
C ASN A 11 -4.97 6.76 -7.88
N PHE A 12 -3.88 6.35 -7.21
CA PHE A 12 -3.09 5.21 -7.67
C PHE A 12 -3.89 3.92 -7.42
N ILE A 13 -4.79 3.62 -8.35
CA ILE A 13 -5.52 2.36 -8.37
C ILE A 13 -4.54 1.29 -8.86
N PRO A 14 -4.17 0.31 -8.02
CA PRO A 14 -3.26 -0.75 -8.42
C PRO A 14 -3.76 -1.49 -9.65
N ARG A 15 -2.84 -1.90 -10.53
CA ARG A 15 -3.18 -2.55 -11.81
C ARG A 15 -4.07 -3.78 -11.60
N TYR A 16 -3.82 -4.57 -10.56
CA TYR A 16 -4.59 -5.78 -10.29
C TYR A 16 -6.05 -5.53 -9.91
N LEU A 17 -6.50 -4.31 -9.61
CA LEU A 17 -7.93 -3.98 -9.44
C LEU A 17 -8.64 -3.73 -10.78
N LYS A 18 -7.90 -3.48 -11.85
CA LYS A 18 -8.44 -3.14 -13.18
C LYS A 18 -8.32 -4.25 -14.20
N VAL A 19 -7.55 -5.30 -13.90
CA VAL A 19 -7.37 -6.43 -14.81
C VAL A 19 -8.53 -7.43 -14.72
N PRO A 20 -8.85 -8.16 -15.80
CA PRO A 20 -9.82 -9.26 -15.77
C PRO A 20 -9.42 -10.40 -14.81
N ASP A 21 -10.40 -11.17 -14.35
CA ASP A 21 -10.23 -12.29 -13.41
C ASP A 21 -9.16 -13.32 -13.81
N PRO A 22 -9.07 -13.77 -15.08
CA PRO A 22 -8.01 -14.68 -15.51
C PRO A 22 -6.60 -14.08 -15.35
N VAL A 23 -6.47 -12.76 -15.55
CA VAL A 23 -5.20 -12.05 -15.42
C VAL A 23 -4.85 -11.88 -13.95
N PHE A 24 -5.82 -11.46 -13.11
CA PHE A 24 -5.61 -11.33 -11.67
C PHE A 24 -5.19 -12.66 -11.04
N LYS A 25 -5.89 -13.75 -11.37
CA LYS A 25 -5.56 -15.09 -10.90
C LYS A 25 -4.15 -15.51 -11.29
N ARG A 26 -3.72 -15.18 -12.52
CA ARG A 26 -2.36 -15.44 -12.98
C ARG A 26 -1.33 -14.63 -12.18
N MET A 27 -1.59 -13.34 -11.94
CA MET A 27 -0.71 -12.49 -11.13
C MET A 27 -0.51 -13.04 -9.71
N LEU A 28 -1.56 -13.60 -9.10
CA LEU A 28 -1.45 -14.28 -7.80
C LEU A 28 -0.65 -15.58 -7.87
N ALA A 29 -0.86 -16.40 -8.90
CA ALA A 29 -0.13 -17.65 -9.06
C ALA A 29 1.36 -17.41 -9.36
N GLU A 30 1.71 -16.30 -10.02
CA GLU A 30 3.08 -15.92 -10.36
C GLU A 30 3.79 -15.16 -9.22
N SER A 31 3.08 -14.77 -8.14
CA SER A 31 3.70 -14.00 -7.05
C SER A 31 4.52 -14.85 -6.08
N ILE A 32 4.29 -16.16 -6.04
CA ILE A 32 4.95 -17.10 -5.12
C ILE A 32 5.40 -18.39 -5.81
N GLU A 33 6.36 -19.07 -5.22
CA GLU A 33 6.70 -20.44 -5.59
C GLU A 33 5.50 -21.37 -5.32
N ASN A 34 5.23 -22.30 -6.24
CA ASN A 34 4.08 -23.21 -6.21
C ASN A 34 2.69 -22.54 -6.32
N GLY A 35 2.59 -21.29 -6.79
CA GLY A 35 1.31 -20.60 -6.93
C GLY A 35 0.34 -21.23 -7.95
N SER A 36 0.78 -22.20 -8.77
CA SER A 36 -0.11 -23.03 -9.60
C SER A 36 -1.20 -23.74 -8.79
N LYS A 37 -0.93 -24.05 -7.52
CA LYS A 37 -1.91 -24.62 -6.56
C LYS A 37 -3.10 -23.70 -6.27
N LEU A 38 -3.01 -22.41 -6.63
CA LEU A 38 -4.08 -21.42 -6.45
C LEU A 38 -5.06 -21.35 -7.63
N ILE A 39 -4.71 -21.92 -8.80
CA ILE A 39 -5.45 -21.70 -10.05
C ILE A 39 -6.84 -22.36 -10.03
N GLU A 40 -6.89 -23.61 -9.59
CA GLU A 40 -8.12 -24.41 -9.55
C GLU A 40 -9.04 -23.99 -8.39
N PRO A 41 -8.54 -23.79 -7.15
CA PRO A 41 -9.41 -23.35 -6.05
C PRO A 41 -10.04 -21.98 -6.26
N LEU A 42 -9.39 -21.09 -7.02
CA LEU A 42 -9.89 -19.74 -7.36
C LEU A 42 -10.59 -19.69 -8.73
N ASN A 43 -11.31 -20.72 -9.13
CA ASN A 43 -11.96 -20.80 -10.44
C ASN A 43 -13.29 -20.02 -10.57
N THR A 44 -13.87 -19.53 -9.47
CA THR A 44 -15.12 -18.76 -9.50
C THR A 44 -14.88 -17.26 -9.31
N SER A 45 -15.75 -16.46 -9.92
CA SER A 45 -15.72 -14.99 -9.78
C SER A 45 -15.92 -14.54 -8.33
N GLU A 46 -16.78 -15.24 -7.57
CA GLU A 46 -17.02 -14.94 -6.16
C GLU A 46 -15.75 -15.08 -5.30
N LYS A 47 -15.02 -16.19 -5.44
CA LYS A 47 -13.77 -16.40 -4.71
C LYS A 47 -12.71 -15.37 -5.11
N LEU A 48 -12.60 -15.08 -6.40
CA LEU A 48 -11.68 -14.06 -6.90
C LEU A 48 -12.05 -12.66 -6.40
N HIS A 49 -13.33 -12.34 -6.30
CA HIS A 49 -13.80 -11.06 -5.75
C HIS A 49 -13.35 -10.89 -4.30
N VAL A 50 -13.59 -11.89 -3.44
CA VAL A 50 -13.13 -11.86 -2.04
C VAL A 50 -11.60 -11.68 -1.97
N VAL A 51 -10.85 -12.42 -2.77
CA VAL A 51 -9.38 -12.29 -2.80
C VAL A 51 -8.94 -10.90 -3.27
N ARG A 52 -9.63 -10.29 -4.24
CA ARG A 52 -9.36 -8.91 -4.69
C ARG A 52 -9.59 -7.89 -3.60
N GLU A 53 -10.68 -7.99 -2.85
CA GLU A 53 -10.98 -7.08 -1.74
C GLU A 53 -9.87 -7.11 -0.69
N ILE A 54 -9.41 -8.31 -0.32
CA ILE A 54 -8.30 -8.46 0.64
C ILE A 54 -7.02 -7.87 0.05
N THR A 55 -6.73 -8.14 -1.22
CA THR A 55 -5.57 -7.58 -1.92
C THR A 55 -5.60 -6.03 -1.91
N GLU A 56 -6.78 -5.43 -2.12
CA GLU A 56 -6.97 -3.97 -2.05
C GLU A 56 -6.72 -3.41 -0.65
N ILE A 57 -7.27 -4.04 0.38
CA ILE A 57 -7.09 -3.60 1.77
C ILE A 57 -5.62 -3.70 2.18
N THR A 58 -4.96 -4.83 1.87
CA THR A 58 -3.52 -5.02 2.10
C THR A 58 -2.71 -3.92 1.40
N ASN A 59 -3.05 -3.60 0.16
CA ASN A 59 -2.39 -2.52 -0.58
C ASN A 59 -2.56 -1.14 0.04
N ASN A 60 -3.78 -0.82 0.49
CA ASN A 60 -4.06 0.44 1.16
C ASN A 60 -3.23 0.56 2.45
N LEU A 61 -3.02 -0.54 3.17
CA LEU A 61 -2.15 -0.56 4.34
C LEU A 61 -0.68 -0.24 3.97
N TYR A 62 -0.12 -0.90 2.95
CA TYR A 62 1.23 -0.61 2.45
C TYR A 62 1.38 0.84 1.99
N TYR A 63 0.38 1.39 1.29
CA TYR A 63 0.40 2.78 0.87
C TYR A 63 0.44 3.75 2.06
N LYS A 64 -0.35 3.50 3.12
CA LYS A 64 -0.32 4.31 4.34
C LYS A 64 1.02 4.21 5.06
N ASP A 65 1.66 3.05 5.03
CA ASP A 65 3.02 2.87 5.56
C ASP A 65 4.06 3.73 4.82
N PHE A 66 3.98 3.81 3.49
CA PHE A 66 4.82 4.72 2.71
C PHE A 66 4.56 6.20 3.02
N GLN A 67 3.29 6.59 3.19
CA GLN A 67 2.96 7.95 3.61
C GLN A 67 3.53 8.28 5.00
N GLU A 68 3.40 7.36 5.96
CA GLU A 68 3.95 7.55 7.31
C GLU A 68 5.46 7.77 7.28
N LYS A 69 6.20 6.90 6.57
CA LYS A 69 7.65 7.01 6.40
C LYS A 69 8.05 8.36 5.80
N LEU A 70 7.36 8.79 4.74
CA LEU A 70 7.61 10.10 4.12
C LEU A 70 7.42 11.26 5.12
N TRP A 71 6.34 11.27 5.88
CA TRP A 71 6.10 12.34 6.86
C TRP A 71 7.07 12.28 8.03
N GLN A 72 7.51 11.07 8.43
CA GLN A 72 8.55 10.91 9.43
C GLN A 72 9.90 11.45 8.94
N GLU A 73 10.25 11.27 7.67
CA GLU A 73 11.46 11.87 7.07
C GLU A 73 11.41 13.40 7.11
N TYR A 74 10.29 14.01 6.72
CA TYR A 74 10.10 15.47 6.83
C TYR A 74 10.25 15.95 8.28
N TYR A 75 9.70 15.20 9.24
CA TYR A 75 9.83 15.52 10.66
C TYR A 75 11.30 15.47 11.12
N ASN A 76 12.01 14.37 10.79
CA ASN A 76 13.39 14.16 11.19
C ASN A 76 14.31 15.24 10.64
N ILE A 77 14.20 15.54 9.34
CA ILE A 77 15.00 16.58 8.67
C ILE A 77 14.74 17.96 9.28
N SER A 78 13.47 18.30 9.54
CA SER A 78 13.10 19.59 10.12
C SER A 78 13.48 19.73 11.59
N SER A 79 13.54 18.61 12.32
CA SER A 79 13.96 18.59 13.71
C SER A 79 15.47 18.70 13.87
N GLN A 80 16.26 18.12 12.96
CA GLN A 80 17.73 18.07 13.07
C GLN A 80 18.39 19.45 13.01
N ASP A 81 17.83 20.38 12.25
CA ASP A 81 18.35 21.74 12.09
C ASP A 81 17.40 22.81 12.68
N ASN A 82 16.40 22.38 13.46
CA ASN A 82 15.37 23.21 14.08
C ASN A 82 14.66 24.17 13.10
N ASN A 83 14.48 23.75 11.85
CA ASN A 83 13.95 24.58 10.79
C ASN A 83 12.66 23.98 10.19
N TRP A 84 11.52 24.54 10.60
CA TRP A 84 10.20 24.02 10.28
C TRP A 84 9.44 24.81 9.19
N GLU A 85 9.93 26.00 8.80
CA GLU A 85 9.15 26.91 7.95
C GLU A 85 9.97 27.59 6.85
N SER A 86 11.24 27.21 6.65
CA SER A 86 12.08 27.85 5.63
C SER A 86 11.98 27.20 4.26
N LYS A 87 12.22 28.03 3.24
CA LYS A 87 12.67 27.55 1.94
C LYS A 87 13.97 26.78 2.11
N ILE A 88 14.07 25.65 1.45
CA ILE A 88 15.32 24.88 1.34
C ILE A 88 15.91 25.05 -0.05
N THR A 89 17.23 24.95 -0.14
CA THR A 89 17.91 25.01 -1.44
C THR A 89 17.60 23.76 -2.26
N LYS A 90 17.66 23.87 -3.59
CA LYS A 90 17.56 22.70 -4.49
C LYS A 90 18.59 21.62 -4.15
N HIS A 91 19.79 22.03 -3.74
CA HIS A 91 20.85 21.12 -3.36
C HIS A 91 20.48 20.32 -2.10
N PHE A 92 20.02 21.02 -1.05
CA PHE A 92 19.56 20.38 0.18
C PHE A 92 18.39 19.43 -0.08
N ALA A 93 17.41 19.86 -0.89
CA ALA A 93 16.28 19.02 -1.28
C ALA A 93 16.75 17.74 -1.98
N ARG A 94 17.71 17.83 -2.91
CA ARG A 94 18.28 16.66 -3.60
C ARG A 94 19.08 15.74 -2.68
N GLN A 95 19.87 16.29 -1.75
CA GLN A 95 20.65 15.51 -0.79
C GLN A 95 19.78 14.69 0.15
N ASN A 96 18.59 15.22 0.47
CA ASN A 96 17.65 14.60 1.41
C ASN A 96 16.41 14.00 0.71
N SER A 97 16.46 13.81 -0.61
CA SER A 97 15.35 13.26 -1.42
C SER A 97 13.99 13.93 -1.20
N LEU A 98 13.98 15.23 -0.91
CA LEU A 98 12.77 16.00 -0.64
C LEU A 98 12.10 16.46 -1.94
N TYR A 99 10.79 16.29 -2.01
CA TYR A 99 9.99 16.69 -3.17
C TYR A 99 9.77 18.21 -3.26
N GLN A 100 9.73 18.90 -2.13
CA GLN A 100 9.42 20.34 -2.08
C GLN A 100 10.64 21.14 -1.68
N MET A 101 10.82 22.31 -2.29
CA MET A 101 11.79 23.32 -1.83
C MET A 101 11.30 24.12 -0.61
N TYR A 102 10.27 23.62 0.07
CA TYR A 102 9.66 24.20 1.26
C TYR A 102 9.46 23.09 2.28
N ARG A 103 9.73 23.41 3.55
CA ARG A 103 9.41 22.50 4.64
C ARG A 103 7.99 22.73 5.13
N PRO A 104 7.19 21.67 5.28
CA PRO A 104 5.89 21.79 5.91
C PRO A 104 6.03 22.18 7.38
N LYS A 105 5.08 22.98 7.88
CA LYS A 105 5.03 23.36 9.30
C LYS A 105 4.93 22.12 10.19
N LYS A 106 5.55 22.20 11.38
CA LYS A 106 5.50 21.10 12.37
C LYS A 106 4.08 20.62 12.66
N SER A 107 3.16 21.56 12.92
CA SER A 107 1.76 21.26 13.21
C SER A 107 1.09 20.48 12.07
N TYR A 108 1.40 20.83 10.82
CA TYR A 108 0.88 20.14 9.65
C TYR A 108 1.43 18.71 9.52
N ILE A 109 2.73 18.51 9.75
CA ILE A 109 3.34 17.16 9.75
C ILE A 109 2.67 16.28 10.82
N GLN A 110 2.52 16.81 12.04
CA GLN A 110 1.89 16.10 13.15
C GLN A 110 0.42 15.75 12.87
N GLU A 111 -0.35 16.68 12.29
CA GLU A 111 -1.73 16.44 11.86
C GLU A 111 -1.82 15.31 10.82
N ARG A 112 -0.90 15.31 9.84
CA ARG A 112 -0.82 14.25 8.83
C ARG A 112 -0.46 12.90 9.44
N GLN A 113 0.52 12.85 10.35
CA GLN A 113 0.89 11.63 11.07
C GLN A 113 -0.29 11.07 11.88
N ALA A 114 -1.00 11.93 12.62
CA ALA A 114 -2.18 11.51 13.40
C ALA A 114 -3.31 10.98 12.51
N THR A 115 -3.53 11.60 11.34
CA THR A 115 -4.53 11.14 10.37
C THR A 115 -4.15 9.78 9.78
N ILE A 116 -2.87 9.59 9.42
CA ILE A 116 -2.38 8.31 8.90
C ILE A 116 -2.50 7.21 9.94
N ALA A 117 -2.14 7.48 11.21
CA ALA A 117 -2.27 6.51 12.30
C ALA A 117 -3.72 6.02 12.45
N LYS A 118 -4.69 6.94 12.49
CA LYS A 118 -6.14 6.60 12.53
C LYS A 118 -6.58 5.79 11.32
N GLN A 119 -6.08 6.11 10.13
CA GLN A 119 -6.39 5.38 8.91
C GLN A 119 -5.78 3.97 8.92
N LYS A 120 -4.53 3.80 9.37
CA LYS A 120 -3.89 2.48 9.54
C LYS A 120 -4.67 1.62 10.52
N GLU A 121 -5.11 2.16 11.65
CA GLU A 121 -5.94 1.46 12.62
C GLU A 121 -7.25 0.96 11.99
N ARG A 122 -7.96 1.84 11.29
CA ARG A 122 -9.21 1.47 10.57
C ARG A 122 -8.97 0.39 9.52
N ILE A 123 -7.95 0.54 8.68
CA ILE A 123 -7.61 -0.44 7.62
C ILE A 123 -7.19 -1.76 8.26
N GLY A 124 -6.41 -1.74 9.33
CA GLY A 124 -5.99 -2.93 10.06
C GLY A 124 -7.18 -3.70 10.65
N LYS A 125 -8.15 -3.00 11.23
CA LYS A 125 -9.41 -3.60 11.69
C LYS A 125 -10.19 -4.22 10.53
N GLN A 126 -10.35 -3.50 9.42
CA GLN A 126 -11.01 -4.04 8.23
C GLN A 126 -10.30 -5.30 7.71
N LEU A 127 -8.97 -5.28 7.62
CA LEU A 127 -8.19 -6.44 7.18
C LEU A 127 -8.39 -7.64 8.11
N HIS A 128 -8.37 -7.42 9.43
CA HIS A 128 -8.61 -8.48 10.40
C HIS A 128 -10.01 -9.10 10.26
N ASP A 129 -11.05 -8.27 10.13
CA ASP A 129 -12.43 -8.73 9.93
C ASP A 129 -12.55 -9.56 8.64
N TYR A 130 -11.91 -9.12 7.55
CA TYR A 130 -11.92 -9.83 6.28
C TYR A 130 -11.11 -11.13 6.31
N LEU A 131 -9.95 -11.17 6.97
CA LEU A 131 -9.17 -12.39 7.15
C LEU A 131 -9.93 -13.42 7.99
N THR A 132 -10.66 -12.97 9.00
CA THR A 132 -11.53 -13.84 9.81
C THR A 132 -12.66 -14.43 8.95
N LYS A 133 -13.32 -13.60 8.13
CA LYS A 133 -14.32 -14.07 7.17
C LYS A 133 -13.73 -15.04 6.14
N LEU A 134 -12.55 -14.74 5.59
CA LEU A 134 -11.86 -15.60 4.64
C LEU A 134 -11.56 -16.97 5.26
N SER A 135 -11.05 -17.00 6.49
CA SER A 135 -10.78 -18.25 7.21
C SER A 135 -12.03 -19.13 7.30
N ASN A 136 -13.18 -18.52 7.56
CA ASN A 136 -14.47 -19.23 7.61
C ASN A 136 -14.93 -19.69 6.22
N TYR A 137 -14.80 -18.84 5.19
CA TYR A 137 -15.25 -19.18 3.83
C TYR A 137 -14.37 -20.25 3.18
N VAL A 138 -13.05 -20.16 3.32
CA VAL A 138 -12.07 -21.06 2.72
C VAL A 138 -12.26 -22.50 3.19
N GLN A 139 -12.73 -22.72 4.42
CA GLN A 139 -13.05 -24.07 4.92
C GLN A 139 -14.11 -24.80 4.08
N HIS A 140 -14.97 -24.06 3.39
CA HIS A 140 -16.05 -24.60 2.57
C HIS A 140 -15.76 -24.56 1.07
N TRP A 141 -14.59 -24.04 0.66
CA TRP A 141 -14.25 -23.97 -0.75
C TRP A 141 -13.87 -25.34 -1.30
N GLN A 142 -14.44 -25.66 -2.46
CA GLN A 142 -14.07 -26.82 -3.26
C GLN A 142 -13.52 -26.34 -4.62
N PRO A 143 -12.34 -26.83 -5.05
CA PRO A 143 -11.38 -27.61 -4.27
C PRO A 143 -10.81 -26.81 -3.08
N PRO A 144 -10.30 -27.47 -2.03
CA PRO A 144 -9.75 -26.80 -0.85
C PRO A 144 -8.52 -25.97 -1.21
N ILE A 145 -8.34 -24.85 -0.51
CA ILE A 145 -7.17 -23.99 -0.64
C ILE A 145 -6.49 -23.83 0.71
N ASP A 146 -5.17 -23.84 0.71
CA ASP A 146 -4.37 -23.48 1.88
C ASP A 146 -4.45 -21.96 2.10
N GLY A 147 -5.09 -21.56 3.21
CA GLY A 147 -5.26 -20.15 3.58
C GLY A 147 -3.95 -19.41 3.84
N TYR A 148 -2.90 -20.11 4.31
CA TYR A 148 -1.57 -19.52 4.47
C TYR A 148 -0.92 -19.26 3.11
N LEU A 149 -0.99 -20.24 2.21
CA LEU A 149 -0.49 -20.09 0.84
C LEU A 149 -1.18 -18.92 0.11
N LEU A 150 -2.51 -18.82 0.23
CA LEU A 150 -3.29 -17.73 -0.35
C LEU A 150 -2.92 -16.37 0.24
N SER A 151 -2.79 -16.29 1.57
CA SER A 151 -2.40 -15.04 2.25
C SER A 151 -1.00 -14.58 1.82
N ASN A 152 -0.05 -15.52 1.70
CA ASN A 152 1.29 -15.23 1.20
C ASN A 152 1.26 -14.72 -0.26
N ALA A 153 0.49 -15.39 -1.13
CA ALA A 153 0.35 -14.99 -2.53
C ALA A 153 -0.23 -13.57 -2.69
N ILE A 154 -1.24 -13.22 -1.87
CA ILE A 154 -1.80 -11.87 -1.82
C ILE A 154 -0.72 -10.86 -1.42
N ASN A 155 0.00 -11.13 -0.33
CA ASN A 155 1.04 -10.23 0.16
C ASN A 155 2.14 -10.00 -0.89
N GLU A 156 2.66 -11.06 -1.49
CA GLU A 156 3.71 -10.94 -2.53
C GLU A 156 3.19 -10.25 -3.79
N CYS A 157 1.95 -10.51 -4.19
CA CYS A 157 1.33 -9.82 -5.33
C CYS A 157 1.24 -8.31 -5.06
N VAL A 158 0.84 -7.91 -3.85
CA VAL A 158 0.82 -6.51 -3.43
C VAL A 158 2.23 -5.93 -3.41
N LEU A 159 3.20 -6.60 -2.78
CA LEU A 159 4.60 -6.15 -2.73
C LEU A 159 5.19 -5.93 -4.12
N HIS A 160 4.93 -6.86 -5.05
CA HIS A 160 5.33 -6.73 -6.45
C HIS A 160 4.68 -5.51 -7.13
N GLY A 161 3.38 -5.31 -6.96
CA GLY A 161 2.67 -4.14 -7.47
C GLY A 161 3.18 -2.83 -6.85
N GLN A 162 3.59 -2.89 -5.59
CA GLN A 162 4.09 -1.77 -4.80
C GLN A 162 5.54 -1.41 -5.10
N LYS A 163 6.33 -2.24 -5.82
CA LYS A 163 7.71 -1.89 -6.22
C LYS A 163 7.80 -0.53 -6.92
N ARG A 164 6.87 -0.23 -7.83
CA ARG A 164 6.83 1.07 -8.53
C ARG A 164 6.41 2.23 -7.63
N LEU A 165 5.52 1.97 -6.67
CA LEU A 165 5.07 2.98 -5.73
C LEU A 165 6.18 3.28 -4.72
N LYS A 166 6.82 2.25 -4.16
CA LYS A 166 8.02 2.35 -3.33
C LYS A 166 9.10 3.15 -4.05
N GLN A 167 9.41 2.82 -5.30
CA GLN A 167 10.32 3.63 -6.13
C GLN A 167 9.84 5.08 -6.29
N ALA A 168 8.54 5.33 -6.46
CA ALA A 168 8.03 6.69 -6.51
C ALA A 168 8.14 7.42 -5.16
N PHE A 169 8.20 6.72 -4.01
CA PHE A 169 8.48 7.34 -2.71
C PHE A 169 9.98 7.53 -2.47
N GLU A 170 10.83 6.60 -2.93
CA GLU A 170 12.29 6.61 -2.75
C GLU A 170 13.04 7.49 -3.78
N TYR A 171 12.55 7.51 -5.02
CA TYR A 171 13.08 8.27 -6.14
C TYR A 171 12.08 9.35 -6.55
N LYS A 172 12.28 10.57 -6.02
CA LYS A 172 11.79 11.80 -6.67
C LYS A 172 12.91 12.83 -6.71
N LYS A 173 13.81 12.62 -7.68
CA LYS A 173 14.74 13.64 -8.20
C LYS A 173 14.01 14.71 -8.99
#